data_AF-A0A7C4IBM7-F1
#
_entry.id   AF-A0A7C4IBM7-F1
#
_cell.length_a   1.000
_cell.length_b   1.000
_cell.length_c   1.000
_cell.angle_alpha   90.00
_cell.angle_beta   90.00
_cell.angle_gamma   90.00
#
_symmetry.space_group_name_H-M   'P 1'
#
loop_
_entity.id
_entity.type
_entity.pdbx_description
1 polymer ?
#
loop_
_entity_poly.entity_id
_entity_poly.type
_entity_poly.pdbx_seq_one_letter_code
_entity_poly.pdbx_strand_id
1 'polypeptide(L)' 'MIIDCHGHYTTAPKALEEWRNRQIAGIGNPAAKPKVADLAISDDELRHSIETNQLKFMRERG' A
#
# COMPACT_ATOMS: atom_id res chain seq x y z
N MET A 1 -12.02 -23.16 11.29
CA MET A 1 -11.23 -21.95 10.99
C MET A 1 -10.47 -22.25 9.70
N ILE A 2 -10.60 -21.38 8.71
CA ILE A 2 -9.81 -21.44 7.47
C ILE A 2 -8.75 -20.33 7.57
N ILE A 3 -7.51 -20.66 7.22
CA ILE A 3 -6.39 -19.72 7.25
C ILE A 3 -5.72 -19.77 5.88
N ASP A 4 -5.75 -18.65 5.17
CA ASP A 4 -4.87 -18.41 4.03
C ASP A 4 -3.52 -17.93 4.57
N CYS A 5 -2.49 -18.78 4.47
CA CYS A 5 -1.17 -18.48 5.00
C CYS A 5 -0.34 -17.55 4.10
N HIS A 6 -0.83 -17.18 2.92
CA HIS A 6 -0.10 -16.37 1.96
C HIS A 6 -0.95 -15.22 1.42
N GLY A 7 -0.84 -14.06 2.07
CA GLY A 7 -1.44 -12.81 1.60
C GLY A 7 -0.40 -11.76 1.22
N HIS A 8 -0.67 -11.02 0.14
CA HIS A 8 0.09 -9.82 -0.23
C HIS A 8 -0.86 -8.64 -0.42
N TYR A 9 -0.40 -7.44 -0.06
CA TYR A 9 -1.16 -6.21 -0.22
C TYR A 9 -0.84 -5.55 -1.56
N THR A 10 -1.43 -6.09 -2.62
CA THR A 10 -1.20 -5.65 -4.01
C THR A 10 -2.10 -4.50 -4.46
N THR A 11 -3.01 -4.05 -3.60
CA THR A 11 -3.98 -2.98 -3.85
C THR A 11 -3.76 -1.79 -2.92
N ALA A 12 -2.52 -1.55 -2.52
CA ALA A 12 -2.17 -0.44 -1.64
C ALA A 12 -2.55 0.93 -2.23
N PRO A 13 -2.84 1.95 -1.38
CA PRO A 13 -3.07 3.31 -1.83
C PRO A 13 -1.94 3.82 -2.72
N LYS A 14 -2.31 4.54 -3.79
CA LYS A 14 -1.39 5.01 -4.84
C LYS A 14 -0.22 5.84 -4.29
N ALA A 15 -0.44 6.56 -3.20
CA ALA A 15 0.59 7.33 -2.50
C ALA A 15 1.83 6.48 -2.14
N LEU A 16 1.67 5.18 -1.82
CA LEU A 16 2.80 4.29 -1.55
C LEU A 16 3.69 4.09 -2.78
N GLU A 17 3.08 3.84 -3.94
CA GLU A 17 3.80 3.67 -5.20
C GLU A 17 4.51 4.96 -5.61
N GLU A 18 3.81 6.10 -5.53
CA GLU A 18 4.37 7.41 -5.86
C GLU A 18 5.57 7.77 -4.98
N TRP A 19 5.45 7.54 -3.66
CA TRP A 19 6.54 7.75 -2.72
C TRP A 19 7.72 6.82 -3.02
N ARG A 20 7.46 5.54 -3.31
CA ARG A 20 8.52 4.58 -3.65
C ARG A 20 9.23 4.97 -4.96
N ASN A 21 8.50 5.46 -5.96
CA ASN A 21 9.08 5.94 -7.21
C ASN A 21 10.02 7.15 -6.96
N ARG A 22 9.60 8.10 -6.11
CA ARG A 22 10.48 9.20 -5.67
C ARG A 22 11.71 8.69 -4.93
N GLN A 23 11.55 7.68 -4.07
CA GLN A 23 12.66 7.07 -3.34
C GLN A 23 13.69 6.44 -4.28
N ILE A 24 13.25 5.72 -5.31
CA ILE A 24 14.11 5.11 -6.33
C ILE A 24 14.83 6.20 -7.14
N ALA A 25 14.10 7.23 -7.60
CA ALA A 25 14.69 8.37 -8.29
C ALA A 25 15.75 9.08 -7.42
N GLY A 26 15.50 9.13 -6.11
CA GLY A 26 16.41 9.65 -5.09
C GLY A 26 17.79 8.98 -5.01
N ILE A 27 17.95 7.78 -5.57
CA ILE A 27 19.24 7.06 -5.62
C ILE A 27 20.19 7.75 -6.62
N GLY A 28 19.68 8.10 -7.80
CA GLY A 28 20.47 8.79 -8.85
C GLY A 28 20.43 10.32 -8.72
N ASN A 29 19.41 10.87 -8.05
CA ASN A 29 19.26 12.29 -7.82
C ASN A 29 18.86 12.55 -6.36
N PRO A 30 19.82 12.81 -5.46
CA PRO A 30 19.54 13.02 -4.03
C PRO A 30 18.51 14.12 -3.74
N ALA A 31 18.37 15.13 -4.61
CA ALA A 31 17.38 16.19 -4.45
C ALA A 31 15.93 15.71 -4.66
N ALA A 32 15.72 14.60 -5.38
CA ALA A 32 14.41 13.99 -5.58
C ALA A 32 14.00 13.03 -4.45
N LYS A 33 14.92 12.72 -3.53
CA LYS A 33 14.68 11.75 -2.45
C LYS A 33 13.61 12.27 -1.49
N PRO A 34 12.49 11.54 -1.30
CA PRO A 34 11.45 11.93 -0.37
C PRO A 34 11.94 11.74 1.07
N LYS A 35 11.39 12.53 1.99
CA LYS A 35 11.51 12.23 3.42
C LYS A 35 10.56 11.09 3.77
N VAL A 36 10.89 10.33 4.81
CA VAL A 36 9.99 9.28 5.33
C VAL A 36 8.63 9.87 5.73
N ALA A 37 8.64 11.06 6.34
CA ALA A 37 7.43 11.78 6.74
C ALA A 37 6.60 12.32 5.56
N ASP A 38 7.11 12.30 4.32
CA ASP A 38 6.34 12.69 3.13
C ASP A 38 5.31 11.63 2.72
N LEU A 39 5.45 10.39 3.21
CA LEU A 39 4.45 9.35 2.98
C LEU A 39 3.28 9.57 3.92
N ALA A 40 2.19 10.12 3.39
CA ALA A 40 0.93 10.28 4.08
C ALA A 40 -0.11 9.36 3.43
N ILE A 41 -0.67 8.45 4.23
CA ILE A 41 -1.81 7.61 3.87
C ILE A 41 -2.74 7.62 5.08
N SER A 42 -3.99 8.01 4.87
CA SER A 42 -4.99 8.03 5.94
C SER A 42 -5.51 6.64 6.26
N ASP A 43 -6.04 6.48 7.48
CA ASP A 43 -6.75 5.26 7.87
C ASP A 43 -7.92 4.95 6.92
N ASP A 44 -8.61 5.97 6.40
CA ASP A 44 -9.74 5.76 5.49
C ASP A 44 -9.30 5.20 4.14
N GLU A 45 -8.15 5.65 3.61
CA GLU A 45 -7.55 5.05 2.41
C GLU A 45 -7.11 3.60 2.64
N LEU A 46 -6.55 3.30 3.82
CA LEU A 46 -6.19 1.93 4.21
C LEU A 46 -7.44 1.05 4.35
N ARG A 47 -8.48 1.51 5.05
CA ARG A 47 -9.75 0.78 5.19
C ARG A 47 -10.38 0.53 3.83
N HIS A 48 -10.53 1.58 3.01
CA HIS A 48 -11.17 1.46 1.71
C HIS A 48 -10.47 0.43 0.81
N SER A 49 -9.14 0.48 0.73
CA SER A 49 -8.37 -0.44 -0.10
C SER A 49 -8.38 -1.89 0.40
N ILE A 50 -8.50 -2.14 1.70
CA ILE A 50 -8.64 -3.51 2.25
C ILE A 50 -10.08 -4.02 2.10
N GLU A 51 -11.07 -3.19 2.45
CA GLU A 51 -12.48 -3.54 2.48
C GLU A 51 -13.01 -3.91 1.10
N THR A 52 -12.64 -3.15 0.08
CA THR A 52 -13.09 -3.36 -1.30
C THR A 52 -12.34 -4.49 -2.03
N ASN A 53 -11.21 -4.97 -1.47
CA ASN A 53 -10.36 -5.99 -2.08
C ASN A 53 -10.24 -7.23 -1.18
N GLN A 54 -9.21 -7.33 -0.34
CA GLN A 54 -8.88 -8.55 0.42
C GLN A 54 -10.04 -9.00 1.31
N LEU A 55 -10.61 -8.08 2.10
CA LEU A 55 -11.69 -8.43 3.03
C LEU A 55 -12.97 -8.86 2.30
N LYS A 56 -13.28 -8.23 1.17
CA LYS A 56 -14.39 -8.64 0.30
C LYS A 56 -14.22 -10.11 -0.13
N PHE A 57 -13.07 -10.46 -0.69
CA PHE A 57 -12.84 -11.82 -1.19
C PHE A 57 -12.74 -12.86 -0.06
N MET A 58 -12.18 -12.50 1.09
CA MET A 58 -12.18 -13.39 2.27
C MET A 58 -13.61 -13.71 2.72
N ARG A 59 -14.52 -12.71 2.73
CA ARG A 59 -15.94 -12.94 3.05
C ARG A 59 -16.66 -13.81 2.02
N GLU A 60 -16.31 -13.65 0.74
CA GLU A 60 -16.91 -14.43 -0.36
C GLU A 60 -16.41 -15.88 -0.40
N ARG A 61 -15.22 -16.18 0.14
CA ARG A 61 -14.55 -17.48 0.03
C ARG A 61 -14.54 -18.32 1.32
N GLY A 62 -14.85 -17.72 2.46
CA GLY A 62 -14.94 -18.41 3.76
C GLY A 62 -13.60 -18.66 4.42
#